data_AF-A0A3D9ULX4-F1
#
_entry.id   AF-A0A3D9ULX4-F1
#
_cell.length_a   1.000
_cell.length_b   1.000
_cell.length_c   1.000
_cell.angle_alpha   90.00
_cell.angle_beta   90.00
_cell.angle_gamma   90.00
#
_symmetry.space_group_name_H-M   'P 1'
#
loop_
_entity.id
_entity.type
_entity.pdbx_description
1 polymer ?
#
loop_
_entity_poly.entity_id
_entity_poly.type
_entity_poly.pdbx_seq_one_letter_code
_entity_poly.pdbx_strand_id
1 'polypeptide(L)'
;MRPLLRLPDGTVKQVNPFSGTEVWTVPGRGNRPLPSAMGEVRSLSEHEVRHRCAFCEGCYLETTPERTRWVGASEFEGLTAQEVVAGPADFRRIPNLFEILSYDYWNLNHGYDGGRPAADREAHYLSTELGRDHVRQMVRTRLKAKGFESIELSDEIVRAQSRGFFAGCHDVIVARRHYVDGAARTDQLASSGTLTPDEHAAFVEATIATARKLYDDNQHIAYVSVFQNWLAPAGASFEHLHKQLVGLDRLGRRMRRELAKLRDDPDLYHRLGPELAREHGLVIAENEHAIAFAGIGHRYPGIDVFTKATGVPWELEPAAIRGWSDLLHACHAATGAHVPCNEEWHHSPPASDAPPSPLRAVIKWRINNPAGFEGGTGIFVNTIDPWTVRDRVSGRLRELRATGVLGDVQL
;
A
#
# COMPACT_ATOMS: atom_id res chain seq x y z
N MET A 1 -15.52 12.07 25.35
CA MET A 1 -15.14 13.23 24.52
C MET A 1 -15.85 13.08 23.18
N ARG A 2 -16.44 14.13 22.59
CA ARG A 2 -17.11 14.01 21.28
C ARG A 2 -16.03 13.80 20.19
N PRO A 3 -16.13 12.79 19.32
CA PRO A 3 -15.11 12.50 18.31
C PRO A 3 -14.89 13.64 17.31
N LEU A 4 -15.91 14.47 17.09
CA LEU A 4 -15.87 15.58 16.14
C LEU A 4 -16.67 16.78 16.70
N LEU A 5 -16.05 17.95 16.76
CA LEU A 5 -16.64 19.17 17.29
C LEU A 5 -16.21 20.39 16.47
N ARG A 6 -17.18 21.17 15.98
CA ARG A 6 -16.95 22.48 15.38
C ARG A 6 -17.21 23.57 16.41
N LEU A 7 -16.23 24.45 16.62
CA LEU A 7 -16.29 25.57 17.55
C LEU A 7 -16.85 26.84 16.87
N PRO A 8 -17.30 27.85 17.64
CA PRO A 8 -17.87 29.08 17.08
C PRO A 8 -16.92 29.88 16.20
N ASP A 9 -15.61 29.79 16.45
CA ASP A 9 -14.58 30.43 15.62
C ASP A 9 -14.35 29.71 14.28
N GLY A 10 -14.97 28.54 14.07
CA GLY A 10 -14.83 27.67 12.90
C GLY A 10 -13.79 26.56 13.08
N THR A 11 -13.06 26.51 14.20
CA THR A 11 -12.09 25.44 14.48
C THR A 11 -12.80 24.11 14.63
N VAL A 12 -12.32 23.08 13.93
CA VAL A 12 -12.81 21.70 14.05
C VAL A 12 -11.81 20.90 14.87
N LYS A 13 -12.24 20.40 16.03
CA LYS A 13 -11.48 19.47 16.86
C LYS A 13 -11.96 18.04 16.62
N GLN A 14 -11.01 17.13 16.45
CA GLN A 14 -11.24 15.74 16.10
C GLN A 14 -10.45 14.84 17.05
N VAL A 15 -11.03 13.72 17.43
CA VAL A 15 -10.34 12.64 18.14
C VAL A 15 -10.64 11.35 17.41
N ASN A 16 -9.59 10.68 16.92
CA ASN A 16 -9.76 9.42 16.23
C ASN A 16 -10.32 8.36 17.20
N PRO A 17 -11.47 7.74 16.90
CA PRO A 17 -12.12 6.84 17.84
C PRO A 17 -11.30 5.56 18.14
N PHE A 18 -10.46 5.13 17.19
CA PHE A 18 -9.64 3.94 17.33
C PHE A 18 -8.33 4.23 18.05
N SER A 19 -7.57 5.22 17.57
CA SER A 19 -6.21 5.53 18.03
C SER A 19 -6.15 6.54 19.17
N GLY A 20 -7.19 7.34 19.37
CA GLY A 20 -7.19 8.49 20.29
C GLY A 20 -6.33 9.67 19.79
N THR A 21 -5.94 9.68 18.52
CA THR A 21 -5.18 10.80 17.93
C THR A 21 -6.01 12.07 17.89
N GLU A 22 -5.49 13.17 18.44
CA GLU A 22 -6.13 14.47 18.41
C GLU A 22 -5.68 15.29 17.20
N VAL A 23 -6.65 15.91 16.52
CA VAL A 23 -6.40 16.68 15.29
C VAL A 23 -7.28 17.91 15.24
N TRP A 24 -6.69 19.05 14.93
CA TRP A 24 -7.40 20.32 14.80
C TRP A 24 -7.34 20.83 13.36
N THR A 25 -8.46 21.31 12.84
CA THR A 25 -8.51 22.09 11.60
C THR A 25 -8.88 23.52 11.97
N VAL A 26 -7.97 24.46 11.72
CA VAL A 26 -8.14 25.87 12.10
C VAL A 26 -8.46 26.72 10.86
N PRO A 27 -9.48 27.61 10.91
CA PRO A 27 -9.83 28.51 9.81
C PRO A 27 -8.65 29.35 9.32
N GLY A 28 -8.66 29.69 8.03
CA GLY A 28 -7.60 30.49 7.39
C GLY A 28 -6.41 29.67 6.87
N ARG A 29 -6.29 28.39 7.23
CA ARG A 29 -5.25 27.48 6.65
C ARG A 29 -5.72 26.62 5.47
N GLY A 30 -7.03 26.61 5.16
CA GLY A 30 -7.65 25.68 4.21
C GLY A 30 -7.88 26.13 2.76
N ASN A 31 -7.62 27.40 2.41
CA ASN A 31 -7.95 27.95 1.08
C ASN A 31 -6.90 27.66 -0.02
N ARG A 32 -5.93 26.79 0.23
CA ARG A 32 -4.90 26.44 -0.78
C ARG A 32 -5.37 25.24 -1.60
N PRO A 33 -5.16 25.23 -2.94
CA PRO A 33 -5.23 24.01 -3.74
C PRO A 33 -4.37 22.92 -3.10
N LEU A 34 -4.74 21.65 -3.31
CA LEU A 34 -3.88 20.54 -2.89
C LEU A 34 -2.53 20.72 -3.60
N PRO A 35 -1.40 20.74 -2.88
CA PRO A 35 -0.09 20.87 -3.51
C PRO A 35 0.13 19.68 -4.44
N SER A 36 0.39 19.95 -5.72
CA SER A 36 0.93 18.94 -6.63
C SER A 36 2.41 18.76 -6.30
N ALA A 37 2.83 17.51 -6.12
CA ALA A 37 4.24 17.19 -5.91
C ALA A 37 5.01 16.99 -7.23
N MET A 38 4.39 17.34 -8.36
CA MET A 38 5.01 17.16 -9.65
C MET A 38 6.22 18.07 -9.85
N GLY A 39 7.29 17.49 -10.38
CA GLY A 39 8.42 18.24 -10.92
C GLY A 39 8.07 18.95 -12.23
N GLU A 40 9.12 19.42 -12.91
CA GLU A 40 8.97 20.04 -14.23
C GLU A 40 8.35 19.07 -15.23
N VAL A 41 7.27 19.50 -15.89
CA VAL A 41 6.59 18.69 -16.89
C VAL A 41 7.25 18.84 -18.24
N ARG A 42 7.76 17.73 -18.76
CA ARG A 42 8.32 17.62 -20.10
C ARG A 42 7.76 16.44 -20.88
N SER A 43 8.05 16.44 -22.18
CA SER A 43 7.78 15.32 -23.07
C SER A 43 8.57 14.08 -22.66
N LEU A 44 7.94 12.92 -22.84
CA LEU A 44 8.55 11.61 -22.68
C LEU A 44 9.22 11.17 -23.99
N SER A 45 10.42 10.60 -23.89
CA SER A 45 10.97 9.81 -24.98
C SER A 45 10.39 8.40 -24.97
N GLU A 46 10.41 7.71 -26.12
CA GLU A 46 9.92 6.33 -26.24
C GLU A 46 10.61 5.36 -25.26
N HIS A 47 11.91 5.57 -25.00
CA HIS A 47 12.68 4.75 -24.07
C HIS A 47 12.20 4.91 -22.62
N GLU A 48 11.92 6.14 -22.20
CA GLU A 48 11.51 6.46 -20.83
C GLU A 48 10.16 5.88 -20.44
N VAL A 49 9.26 5.65 -21.41
CA VAL A 49 7.96 5.02 -21.16
C VAL A 49 8.13 3.66 -20.43
N ARG A 50 9.23 2.95 -20.71
CA ARG A 50 9.48 1.59 -20.19
C ARG A 50 10.74 1.46 -19.32
N HIS A 51 11.54 2.50 -19.16
CA HIS A 51 12.84 2.44 -18.46
C HIS A 51 13.05 3.61 -17.48
N ARG A 52 11.96 4.25 -17.03
CA ARG A 52 12.05 5.41 -16.14
C ARG A 52 12.68 5.10 -14.77
N CYS A 53 12.42 3.92 -14.24
CA CYS A 53 12.95 3.47 -12.95
C CYS A 53 13.08 1.95 -12.91
N ALA A 54 13.72 1.42 -11.86
CA ALA A 54 13.97 -0.01 -11.66
C ALA A 54 12.70 -0.88 -11.69
N PHE A 55 11.52 -0.31 -11.43
CA PHE A 55 10.24 -1.03 -11.43
C PHE A 55 9.61 -1.16 -12.83
N CYS A 56 10.10 -0.42 -13.83
CA CYS A 56 9.53 -0.44 -15.16
C CYS A 56 9.81 -1.74 -15.91
N GLU A 57 8.97 -2.04 -16.91
CA GLU A 57 9.03 -3.31 -17.66
C GLU A 57 10.34 -3.55 -18.43
N GLY A 58 11.07 -2.49 -18.78
CA GLY A 58 12.40 -2.58 -19.37
C GLY A 58 13.54 -2.82 -18.37
N CYS A 59 13.26 -2.78 -17.06
CA CYS A 59 14.25 -2.78 -15.98
C CYS A 59 14.07 -3.93 -14.98
N TYR A 60 13.40 -5.03 -15.37
CA TYR A 60 13.03 -6.11 -14.42
C TYR A 60 14.20 -6.74 -13.65
N LEU A 61 15.44 -6.69 -14.17
CA LEU A 61 16.65 -7.17 -13.51
C LEU A 61 17.39 -6.07 -12.70
N GLU A 62 16.78 -4.91 -12.51
CA GLU A 62 17.22 -3.90 -11.54
C GLU A 62 16.55 -4.07 -10.17
N THR A 63 15.61 -5.02 -10.07
CA THR A 63 14.94 -5.44 -8.84
C THR A 63 15.37 -6.83 -8.44
N THR A 64 15.24 -7.19 -7.17
CA THR A 64 15.47 -8.56 -6.67
C THR A 64 14.75 -9.64 -7.50
N PRO A 65 15.24 -10.89 -7.48
CA PRO A 65 14.58 -12.03 -8.16
C PRO A 65 13.08 -12.10 -7.87
N GLU A 66 12.30 -12.13 -8.94
CA GLU A 66 10.84 -12.19 -8.89
C GLU A 66 10.39 -13.50 -8.24
N ARG A 67 9.42 -13.41 -7.31
CA ARG A 67 8.83 -14.60 -6.68
C ARG A 67 7.64 -15.11 -7.47
N THR A 68 6.76 -14.17 -7.82
CA THR A 68 5.46 -14.42 -8.43
C THR A 68 5.18 -13.31 -9.44
N ARG A 69 4.53 -13.62 -10.55
CA ARG A 69 3.91 -12.63 -11.42
C ARG A 69 2.51 -13.02 -11.83
N TRP A 70 1.75 -12.01 -12.23
CA TRP A 70 0.41 -12.16 -12.78
C TRP A 70 0.37 -11.67 -14.22
N VAL A 71 -0.25 -12.47 -15.10
CA VAL A 71 -0.53 -12.15 -16.50
C VAL A 71 -1.98 -12.54 -16.78
N GLY A 72 -2.85 -11.55 -16.93
CA GLY A 72 -4.29 -11.75 -16.87
C GLY A 72 -4.70 -12.46 -15.57
N ALA A 73 -5.49 -13.52 -15.68
CA ALA A 73 -5.91 -14.34 -14.54
C ALA A 73 -4.89 -15.40 -14.11
N SER A 74 -3.75 -15.52 -14.81
CA SER A 74 -2.75 -16.56 -14.53
C SER A 74 -1.67 -16.05 -13.58
N GLU A 75 -1.33 -16.88 -12.60
CA GLU A 75 -0.23 -16.67 -11.67
C GLU A 75 0.94 -17.61 -12.01
N PHE A 76 2.16 -17.08 -12.03
CA PHE A 76 3.38 -17.85 -12.29
C PHE A 76 4.37 -17.62 -11.14
N GLU A 77 5.01 -18.69 -10.68
CA GLU A 77 6.02 -18.65 -9.61
C GLU A 77 7.31 -19.35 -10.01
N GLY A 78 8.41 -18.95 -9.38
CA GLY A 78 9.69 -19.64 -9.52
C GLY A 78 10.29 -19.55 -10.92
N LEU A 79 10.03 -18.48 -11.66
CA LEU A 79 10.60 -18.23 -12.98
C LEU A 79 12.11 -17.97 -12.91
N THR A 80 12.85 -18.43 -13.91
CA THR A 80 14.24 -18.02 -14.16
C THR A 80 14.34 -16.56 -14.61
N ALA A 81 15.55 -15.97 -14.55
CA ALA A 81 15.77 -14.62 -15.05
C ALA A 81 15.40 -14.44 -16.53
N GLN A 82 15.63 -15.46 -17.36
CA GLN A 82 15.28 -15.47 -18.79
C GLN A 82 13.77 -15.39 -19.00
N GLU A 83 13.01 -16.17 -18.23
CA GLU A 83 11.54 -16.17 -18.31
C GLU A 83 10.95 -14.85 -17.80
N VAL A 84 11.55 -14.26 -16.76
CA VAL A 84 11.13 -12.96 -16.23
C VAL A 84 11.21 -11.86 -17.29
N VAL A 85 12.27 -11.85 -18.11
CA VAL A 85 12.46 -10.83 -19.17
C VAL A 85 11.85 -11.22 -20.52
N ALA A 86 11.33 -12.44 -20.67
CA ALA A 86 10.75 -12.92 -21.93
C ALA A 86 9.42 -12.22 -22.29
N GLY A 87 8.72 -11.67 -21.31
CA GLY A 87 7.46 -10.98 -21.54
C GLY A 87 7.04 -10.08 -20.38
N PRO A 88 6.09 -9.15 -20.63
CA PRO A 88 5.58 -8.28 -19.60
C PRO A 88 4.73 -9.05 -18.57
N ALA A 89 4.66 -8.52 -17.36
CA ALA A 89 3.70 -8.92 -16.33
C ALA A 89 2.78 -7.75 -15.98
N ASP A 90 1.51 -8.04 -15.68
CA ASP A 90 0.57 -7.03 -15.19
C ASP A 90 0.95 -6.58 -13.78
N PHE A 91 1.34 -7.55 -12.94
CA PHE A 91 1.87 -7.32 -11.60
C PHE A 91 3.05 -8.27 -11.31
N ARG A 92 4.02 -7.80 -10.52
CA ARG A 92 5.17 -8.58 -10.06
C ARG A 92 5.28 -8.52 -8.55
N ARG A 93 5.46 -9.66 -7.89
CA ARG A 93 5.86 -9.77 -6.49
C ARG A 93 7.37 -9.99 -6.43
N ILE A 94 8.06 -9.04 -5.85
CA ILE A 94 9.51 -9.07 -5.65
C ILE A 94 9.82 -8.90 -4.16
N PRO A 95 10.87 -9.53 -3.62
CA PRO A 95 11.36 -9.23 -2.27
C PRO A 95 11.87 -7.78 -2.20
N ASN A 96 11.65 -7.08 -1.11
CA ASN A 96 12.23 -5.74 -0.97
C ASN A 96 13.76 -5.85 -0.83
N LEU A 97 14.50 -5.05 -1.61
CA LEU A 97 15.96 -5.02 -1.55
C LEU A 97 16.46 -4.54 -0.17
N PHE A 98 15.71 -3.62 0.45
CA PHE A 98 15.96 -3.00 1.75
C PHE A 98 14.85 -3.36 2.73
N GLU A 99 14.90 -4.60 3.23
CA GLU A 99 13.92 -5.14 4.16
C GLU A 99 13.84 -4.34 5.46
N ILE A 100 12.62 -4.17 6.02
CA ILE A 100 12.45 -3.55 7.35
C ILE A 100 12.93 -4.53 8.44
N LEU A 101 12.44 -5.76 8.39
CA LEU A 101 12.96 -6.90 9.13
C LEU A 101 13.68 -7.79 8.12
N SER A 102 15.00 -7.81 8.17
CA SER A 102 15.82 -8.56 7.22
C SER A 102 15.60 -10.06 7.33
N TYR A 103 16.01 -10.80 6.30
CA TYR A 103 16.15 -12.25 6.42
C TYR A 103 16.93 -12.68 7.67
N ASP A 104 18.05 -12.03 7.99
CA ASP A 104 18.85 -12.34 9.19
C ASP A 104 18.05 -12.18 10.49
N TYR A 105 17.12 -11.21 10.55
CA TYR A 105 16.22 -11.06 11.69
C TYR A 105 15.39 -12.32 11.90
N TRP A 106 14.80 -12.85 10.83
CA TRP A 106 13.98 -14.05 10.90
C TRP A 106 14.81 -15.31 11.14
N ASN A 107 15.93 -15.44 10.46
CA ASN A 107 16.80 -16.61 10.57
C ASN A 107 17.44 -16.74 11.95
N LEU A 108 18.05 -15.66 12.46
CA LEU A 108 18.79 -15.71 13.72
C LEU A 108 17.88 -15.76 14.95
N ASN A 109 16.71 -15.10 14.91
CA ASN A 109 15.83 -15.02 16.09
C ASN A 109 14.73 -16.08 16.11
N HIS A 110 14.30 -16.57 14.94
CA HIS A 110 13.19 -17.53 14.82
C HIS A 110 13.60 -18.85 14.14
N GLY A 111 14.85 -18.98 13.68
CA GLY A 111 15.30 -20.17 12.95
C GLY A 111 14.68 -20.31 11.56
N TYR A 112 14.03 -19.27 11.04
CA TYR A 112 13.35 -19.31 9.75
C TYR A 112 14.35 -19.16 8.60
N ASP A 113 14.38 -20.14 7.69
CA ASP A 113 15.26 -20.16 6.51
C ASP A 113 14.49 -20.19 5.18
N GLY A 114 13.16 -20.13 5.23
CA GLY A 114 12.25 -20.30 4.09
C GLY A 114 12.04 -21.74 3.63
N GLY A 115 12.70 -22.71 4.28
CA GLY A 115 12.57 -24.13 4.01
C GLY A 115 12.92 -24.54 2.57
N ARG A 116 12.45 -25.73 2.20
CA ARG A 116 12.70 -26.31 0.88
C ARG A 116 12.13 -25.47 -0.29
N PRO A 117 10.93 -24.86 -0.21
CA PRO A 117 10.43 -24.02 -1.31
C PRO A 117 11.37 -22.87 -1.66
N ALA A 118 11.90 -22.14 -0.67
CA ALA A 118 12.85 -21.07 -0.93
C ALA A 118 14.19 -21.58 -1.48
N ALA A 119 14.67 -22.74 -1.01
CA ALA A 119 15.89 -23.36 -1.49
C ALA A 119 15.79 -23.84 -2.94
N ASP A 120 14.70 -24.53 -3.29
CA ASP A 120 14.46 -25.03 -4.65
C ASP A 120 14.32 -23.87 -5.64
N ARG A 121 13.62 -22.80 -5.23
CA ARG A 121 13.46 -21.59 -6.06
C ARG A 121 14.78 -20.83 -6.27
N GLU A 122 15.62 -20.75 -5.24
CA GLU A 122 16.98 -20.21 -5.38
C GLU A 122 17.83 -21.06 -6.34
N ALA A 123 17.85 -22.38 -6.14
CA ALA A 123 18.62 -23.29 -6.98
C ALA A 123 18.20 -23.24 -8.45
N HIS A 124 16.88 -23.18 -8.70
CA HIS A 124 16.32 -23.02 -10.04
C HIS A 124 16.69 -21.66 -10.66
N TYR A 125 16.56 -20.56 -9.92
CA TYR A 125 16.94 -19.24 -10.43
C TYR A 125 18.43 -19.15 -10.78
N LEU A 126 19.30 -19.76 -9.96
CA LEU A 126 20.75 -19.76 -10.14
C LEU A 126 21.24 -20.81 -11.16
N SER A 127 20.37 -21.67 -11.69
CA SER A 127 20.77 -22.67 -12.68
C SER A 127 21.18 -22.03 -14.01
N THR A 128 20.75 -20.80 -14.28
CA THR A 128 21.07 -20.06 -15.50
C THR A 128 22.16 -19.00 -15.28
N GLU A 129 22.90 -18.65 -16.32
CA GLU A 129 23.95 -17.62 -16.27
C GLU A 129 23.37 -16.25 -15.89
N LEU A 130 22.31 -15.83 -16.60
CA LEU A 130 21.61 -14.57 -16.32
C LEU A 130 21.11 -14.48 -14.88
N GLY A 131 20.62 -15.58 -14.30
CA GLY A 131 20.16 -15.61 -12.91
C GLY A 131 21.30 -15.42 -11.91
N ARG A 132 22.46 -16.05 -12.15
CA ARG A 132 23.66 -15.86 -11.31
C ARG A 132 24.18 -14.42 -11.39
N ASP A 133 24.28 -13.87 -12.59
CA ASP A 133 24.74 -12.49 -12.80
C ASP A 133 23.81 -11.49 -12.13
N HIS A 134 22.51 -11.67 -12.30
CA HIS A 134 21.51 -10.83 -11.68
C HIS A 134 21.58 -10.87 -10.13
N VAL A 135 21.63 -12.05 -9.53
CA VAL A 135 21.76 -12.17 -8.06
C VAL A 135 23.04 -11.52 -7.57
N ARG A 136 24.17 -11.72 -8.26
CA ARG A 136 25.45 -11.07 -7.92
C ARG A 136 25.35 -9.54 -8.01
N GLN A 137 24.64 -9.01 -9.02
CA GLN A 137 24.37 -7.58 -9.15
C GLN A 137 23.52 -7.05 -7.99
N MET A 138 22.45 -7.75 -7.60
CA MET A 138 21.59 -7.34 -6.48
C MET A 138 22.33 -7.37 -5.14
N VAL A 139 23.18 -8.37 -4.90
CA VAL A 139 24.08 -8.40 -3.72
C VAL A 139 25.01 -7.20 -3.74
N ARG A 140 25.64 -6.89 -4.88
CA ARG A 140 26.51 -5.71 -5.02
C ARG A 140 25.77 -4.42 -4.68
N THR A 141 24.59 -4.22 -5.26
CA THR A 141 23.76 -3.02 -5.02
C THR A 141 23.42 -2.87 -3.55
N ARG A 142 22.99 -3.96 -2.88
CA ARG A 142 22.67 -3.96 -1.45
C ARG A 142 23.89 -3.63 -0.59
N LEU A 143 25.06 -4.21 -0.86
CA LEU A 143 26.28 -3.96 -0.10
C LEU A 143 26.82 -2.54 -0.29
N LYS A 144 26.78 -2.02 -1.53
CA LYS A 144 27.16 -0.63 -1.81
C LYS A 144 26.28 0.36 -1.06
N ALA A 145 24.97 0.13 -1.02
CA ALA A 145 24.04 0.96 -0.25
C ALA A 145 24.28 0.89 1.28
N LYS A 146 24.91 -0.18 1.78
CA LYS A 146 25.38 -0.31 3.17
C LYS A 146 26.77 0.31 3.41
N GLY A 147 27.38 0.93 2.41
CA GLY A 147 28.69 1.60 2.51
C GLY A 147 29.90 0.73 2.13
N PHE A 148 29.69 -0.47 1.58
CA PHE A 148 30.78 -1.34 1.14
C PHE A 148 31.07 -1.16 -0.35
N GLU A 149 31.85 -0.14 -0.71
CA GLU A 149 32.03 0.28 -2.12
C GLU A 149 32.99 -0.62 -2.94
N SER A 150 33.95 -1.29 -2.30
CA SER A 150 35.04 -2.03 -2.97
C SER A 150 35.12 -3.51 -2.62
N ILE A 151 34.02 -4.13 -2.17
CA ILE A 151 34.01 -5.57 -1.87
C ILE A 151 34.16 -6.40 -3.16
N GLU A 152 35.19 -7.25 -3.18
CA GLU A 152 35.23 -8.39 -4.10
C GLU A 152 34.20 -9.43 -3.66
N LEU A 153 33.21 -9.67 -4.51
CA LEU A 153 32.16 -10.64 -4.24
C LEU A 153 32.68 -12.05 -4.49
N SER A 154 33.08 -12.76 -3.44
CA SER A 154 33.28 -14.22 -3.54
C SER A 154 31.92 -14.93 -3.67
N ASP A 155 31.93 -16.16 -4.20
CA ASP A 155 30.71 -16.96 -4.32
C ASP A 155 30.08 -17.27 -2.96
N GLU A 156 30.90 -17.38 -1.92
CA GLU A 156 30.45 -17.54 -0.53
C GLU A 156 29.67 -16.31 -0.04
N ILE A 157 30.17 -15.09 -0.30
CA ILE A 157 29.47 -13.85 0.05
C ILE A 157 28.15 -13.76 -0.72
N VAL A 158 28.16 -14.06 -2.02
CA VAL A 158 26.94 -14.03 -2.83
C VAL A 158 25.91 -14.99 -2.27
N ARG A 159 26.29 -16.24 -1.97
CA ARG A 159 25.40 -17.24 -1.38
C ARG A 159 24.85 -16.83 -0.01
N ALA A 160 25.69 -16.25 0.85
CA ALA A 160 25.27 -15.79 2.16
C ALA A 160 24.25 -14.65 2.07
N GLN A 161 24.42 -13.74 1.11
CA GLN A 161 23.55 -12.57 0.93
C GLN A 161 22.30 -12.83 0.06
N SER A 162 22.35 -13.83 -0.84
CA SER A 162 21.28 -14.13 -1.78
C SER A 162 20.06 -14.76 -1.13
N ARG A 163 20.25 -15.56 -0.05
CA ARG A 163 19.16 -16.27 0.63
C ARG A 163 18.01 -15.33 1.01
N GLY A 164 18.29 -14.10 1.44
CA GLY A 164 17.26 -13.12 1.78
C GLY A 164 16.38 -12.68 0.60
N PHE A 165 16.85 -12.78 -0.64
CA PHE A 165 15.98 -12.61 -1.80
C PHE A 165 14.96 -13.75 -1.93
N PHE A 166 15.30 -14.95 -1.48
CA PHE A 166 14.42 -16.11 -1.64
C PHE A 166 13.55 -16.39 -0.41
N ALA A 167 14.00 -15.98 0.77
CA ALA A 167 13.37 -16.25 2.07
C ALA A 167 13.09 -14.99 2.91
N GLY A 168 13.15 -13.78 2.35
CA GLY A 168 12.70 -12.55 3.03
C GLY A 168 11.20 -12.53 3.32
N CYS A 169 10.79 -11.68 4.27
CA CYS A 169 9.39 -11.47 4.68
C CYS A 169 8.91 -10.01 4.47
N HIS A 170 9.61 -9.28 3.61
CA HIS A 170 9.19 -7.96 3.12
C HIS A 170 9.08 -8.05 1.60
N ASP A 171 7.85 -8.04 1.09
CA ASP A 171 7.57 -8.12 -0.34
C ASP A 171 7.05 -6.79 -0.88
N VAL A 172 7.25 -6.58 -2.18
CA VAL A 172 6.74 -5.45 -2.95
C VAL A 172 5.96 -6.00 -4.13
N ILE A 173 4.73 -5.50 -4.32
CA ILE A 173 3.91 -5.80 -5.50
C ILE A 173 3.94 -4.57 -6.40
N VAL A 174 4.45 -4.75 -7.62
CA VAL A 174 4.72 -3.68 -8.58
C VAL A 174 3.77 -3.83 -9.76
N ALA A 175 3.03 -2.78 -10.11
CA ALA A 175 2.19 -2.76 -11.31
C ALA A 175 3.04 -2.54 -12.56
N ARG A 176 2.59 -3.01 -13.74
CA ARG A 176 3.35 -2.92 -14.99
C ARG A 176 3.76 -1.49 -15.38
N ARG A 177 2.81 -0.57 -15.34
CA ARG A 177 2.91 0.76 -15.94
C ARG A 177 3.49 1.79 -14.97
N HIS A 178 4.44 2.57 -15.47
CA HIS A 178 4.88 3.81 -14.81
C HIS A 178 4.00 4.99 -15.20
N TYR A 179 3.68 5.07 -16.50
CA TYR A 179 2.80 6.08 -17.09
C TYR A 179 1.57 5.39 -17.68
N VAL A 180 0.46 6.11 -17.80
CA VAL A 180 -0.75 5.59 -18.47
C VAL A 180 -0.46 5.27 -19.94
N ASP A 181 -1.24 4.37 -20.53
CA ASP A 181 -1.07 4.01 -21.94
C ASP A 181 -1.26 5.26 -22.84
N GLY A 182 -0.33 5.46 -23.77
CA GLY A 182 -0.31 6.65 -24.65
C GLY A 182 0.20 7.94 -23.99
N ALA A 183 0.82 7.87 -22.81
CA ALA A 183 1.44 9.03 -22.19
C ALA A 183 2.51 9.68 -23.08
N ALA A 184 2.37 10.99 -23.31
CA ALA A 184 3.34 11.82 -24.02
C ALA A 184 4.14 12.72 -23.08
N ARG A 185 3.71 12.85 -21.81
CA ARG A 185 4.29 13.74 -20.81
C ARG A 185 4.53 13.03 -19.48
N THR A 186 5.55 13.50 -18.79
CA THR A 186 6.01 13.02 -17.47
C THR A 186 4.98 13.12 -16.35
N ASP A 187 3.93 13.92 -16.50
CA ASP A 187 2.86 14.04 -15.51
C ASP A 187 1.73 13.02 -15.67
N GLN A 188 1.73 12.22 -16.74
CA GLN A 188 0.69 11.24 -17.03
C GLN A 188 1.00 9.90 -16.34
N LEU A 189 1.18 9.94 -15.02
CA LEU A 189 1.55 8.79 -14.19
C LEU A 189 0.43 7.75 -14.12
N ALA A 190 0.82 6.48 -14.14
CA ALA A 190 -0.06 5.36 -13.79
C ALA A 190 -0.08 5.21 -12.26
N SER A 191 -1.21 5.55 -11.65
CA SER A 191 -1.48 5.46 -10.21
C SER A 191 -2.61 4.48 -9.93
N SER A 192 -2.88 4.20 -8.64
CA SER A 192 -4.00 3.34 -8.24
C SER A 192 -5.34 3.81 -8.83
N GLY A 193 -5.55 5.13 -8.96
CA GLY A 193 -6.79 5.71 -9.48
C GLY A 193 -6.87 5.85 -11.00
N THR A 194 -5.83 5.43 -11.73
CA THR A 194 -5.82 5.43 -13.21
C THR A 194 -5.78 4.02 -13.79
N LEU A 195 -5.79 3.00 -12.95
CA LEU A 195 -6.03 1.63 -13.38
C LEU A 195 -7.48 1.51 -13.88
N THR A 196 -7.78 0.52 -14.71
CA THR A 196 -9.17 0.14 -14.92
C THR A 196 -9.73 -0.53 -13.64
N PRO A 197 -11.05 -0.60 -13.47
CA PRO A 197 -11.64 -1.29 -12.32
C PRO A 197 -11.16 -2.75 -12.17
N ASP A 198 -11.04 -3.48 -13.28
CA ASP A 198 -10.58 -4.87 -13.26
C ASP A 198 -9.08 -4.98 -12.96
N GLU A 199 -8.25 -4.06 -13.47
CA GLU A 199 -6.83 -3.99 -13.12
C GLU A 199 -6.65 -3.69 -11.63
N HIS A 200 -7.45 -2.78 -11.06
CA HIS A 200 -7.40 -2.49 -9.64
C HIS A 200 -7.86 -3.69 -8.79
N ALA A 201 -8.91 -4.40 -9.21
CA ALA A 201 -9.35 -5.63 -8.56
C ALA A 201 -8.24 -6.70 -8.57
N ALA A 202 -7.59 -6.93 -9.72
CA ALA A 202 -6.47 -7.86 -9.82
C ALA A 202 -5.28 -7.42 -8.94
N PHE A 203 -5.00 -6.11 -8.82
CA PHE A 203 -3.96 -5.60 -7.93
C PHE A 203 -4.27 -5.86 -6.45
N VAL A 204 -5.54 -5.69 -6.06
CA VAL A 204 -6.04 -6.00 -4.70
C VAL A 204 -5.96 -7.49 -4.42
N GLU A 205 -6.37 -8.34 -5.36
CA GLU A 205 -6.30 -9.80 -5.24
C GLU A 205 -4.85 -10.29 -5.11
N ALA A 206 -3.94 -9.79 -5.95
CA ALA A 206 -2.50 -10.09 -5.84
C ALA A 206 -1.94 -9.68 -4.46
N THR A 207 -2.44 -8.56 -3.90
CA THR A 207 -2.07 -8.09 -2.56
C THR A 207 -2.56 -9.03 -1.47
N ILE A 208 -3.82 -9.46 -1.54
CA ILE A 208 -4.42 -10.40 -0.58
C ILE A 208 -3.71 -11.76 -0.66
N ALA A 209 -3.48 -12.27 -1.88
CA ALA A 209 -2.76 -13.53 -2.11
C ALA A 209 -1.33 -13.46 -1.55
N THR A 210 -0.63 -12.35 -1.75
CA THR A 210 0.72 -12.16 -1.19
C THR A 210 0.71 -12.11 0.33
N ALA A 211 -0.26 -11.41 0.94
CA ALA A 211 -0.40 -11.36 2.39
C ALA A 211 -0.62 -12.75 2.98
N ARG A 212 -1.52 -13.56 2.38
CA ARG A 212 -1.76 -14.95 2.77
C ARG A 212 -0.48 -15.79 2.68
N LYS A 213 0.22 -15.73 1.53
CA LYS A 213 1.47 -16.47 1.31
C LYS A 213 2.53 -16.14 2.37
N LEU A 214 2.66 -14.88 2.81
CA LEU A 214 3.58 -14.53 3.89
C LEU A 214 3.24 -15.26 5.20
N TYR A 215 1.96 -15.33 5.59
CA TYR A 215 1.54 -16.09 6.77
C TYR A 215 1.78 -17.60 6.62
N ASP A 216 1.47 -18.15 5.44
CA ASP A 216 1.63 -19.59 5.15
C ASP A 216 3.13 -19.99 5.14
N ASP A 217 4.00 -19.13 4.59
CA ASP A 217 5.44 -19.37 4.47
C ASP A 217 6.15 -19.32 5.84
N ASN A 218 5.78 -18.38 6.71
CA ASN A 218 6.47 -18.14 7.98
C ASN A 218 5.50 -18.08 9.17
N GLN A 219 5.40 -19.19 9.90
CA GLN A 219 4.59 -19.34 11.12
C GLN A 219 4.88 -18.34 12.24
N HIS A 220 6.04 -17.68 12.22
CA HIS A 220 6.42 -16.69 13.24
C HIS A 220 5.81 -15.31 12.97
N ILE A 221 5.21 -15.08 11.80
CA ILE A 221 4.54 -13.83 11.47
C ILE A 221 3.22 -13.75 12.24
N ALA A 222 3.14 -12.81 13.17
CA ALA A 222 1.92 -12.46 13.89
C ALA A 222 1.02 -11.51 13.10
N TYR A 223 1.61 -10.69 12.21
CA TYR A 223 0.86 -9.74 11.39
C TYR A 223 1.62 -9.32 10.13
N VAL A 224 0.91 -9.10 9.02
CA VAL A 224 1.43 -8.53 7.78
C VAL A 224 0.91 -7.10 7.65
N SER A 225 1.82 -6.13 7.67
CA SER A 225 1.50 -4.73 7.41
C SER A 225 1.49 -4.48 5.90
N VAL A 226 0.33 -4.10 5.35
CA VAL A 226 0.17 -3.77 3.92
C VAL A 226 -0.02 -2.27 3.75
N PHE A 227 0.80 -1.65 2.89
CA PHE A 227 0.73 -0.21 2.63
C PHE A 227 1.24 0.19 1.25
N GLN A 228 0.83 1.38 0.80
CA GLN A 228 1.34 2.07 -0.39
C GLN A 228 1.80 3.46 0.00
N ASN A 229 2.97 3.88 -0.50
CA ASN A 229 3.41 5.27 -0.45
C ASN A 229 3.40 5.80 -1.87
N TRP A 230 2.65 6.87 -2.13
CA TRP A 230 2.51 7.48 -3.45
C TRP A 230 3.09 8.89 -3.46
N LEU A 231 4.10 9.10 -4.31
CA LEU A 231 4.92 10.32 -4.45
C LEU A 231 5.82 10.64 -3.24
N ALA A 232 6.84 11.46 -3.50
CA ALA A 232 7.91 11.74 -2.55
C ALA A 232 7.43 12.31 -1.19
N PRO A 233 6.45 13.24 -1.10
CA PRO A 233 5.96 13.73 0.20
C PRO A 233 5.30 12.67 1.08
N ALA A 234 4.82 11.58 0.47
CA ALA A 234 4.29 10.42 1.19
C ALA A 234 5.35 9.39 1.57
N GLY A 235 6.62 9.60 1.17
CA GLY A 235 7.74 8.70 1.43
C GLY A 235 7.98 7.65 0.35
N ALA A 236 7.46 7.85 -0.86
CA ALA A 236 7.77 6.97 -2.00
C ALA A 236 9.18 7.28 -2.54
N SER A 237 10.00 6.24 -2.74
CA SER A 237 11.29 6.37 -3.44
C SER A 237 11.13 6.40 -4.96
N PHE A 238 10.10 5.73 -5.48
CA PHE A 238 9.74 5.74 -6.90
C PHE A 238 8.29 6.19 -7.06
N GLU A 239 8.03 7.01 -8.08
CA GLU A 239 6.69 7.40 -8.53
C GLU A 239 6.06 6.33 -9.46
N HIS A 240 6.36 5.06 -9.17
CA HIS A 240 5.84 3.89 -9.88
C HIS A 240 4.90 3.13 -8.95
N LEU A 241 3.71 2.75 -9.41
CA LEU A 241 2.68 2.14 -8.55
C LEU A 241 3.16 0.82 -7.95
N HIS A 242 3.25 0.77 -6.62
CA HIS A 242 3.61 -0.44 -5.88
C HIS A 242 3.01 -0.47 -4.47
N LYS A 243 2.75 -1.66 -3.94
CA LYS A 243 2.41 -1.89 -2.52
C LYS A 243 3.53 -2.65 -1.83
N GLN A 244 3.70 -2.41 -0.53
CA GLN A 244 4.66 -3.11 0.33
C GLN A 244 3.90 -3.94 1.36
N LEU A 245 4.39 -5.16 1.59
CA LEU A 245 3.85 -6.10 2.56
C LEU A 245 4.99 -6.54 3.48
N VAL A 246 4.86 -6.25 4.77
CA VAL A 246 5.92 -6.50 5.77
C VAL A 246 5.39 -7.43 6.84
N GLY A 247 5.97 -8.64 6.93
CA GLY A 247 5.75 -9.54 8.04
C GLY A 247 6.30 -8.95 9.34
N LEU A 248 5.55 -9.12 10.43
CA LEU A 248 5.91 -8.71 11.79
C LEU A 248 5.71 -9.90 12.72
N ASP A 249 6.69 -10.16 13.59
CA ASP A 249 6.63 -11.24 14.58
C ASP A 249 5.77 -10.89 15.81
N ARG A 250 5.26 -9.66 15.87
CA ARG A 250 4.40 -9.19 16.95
C ARG A 250 3.41 -8.14 16.51
N LEU A 251 2.28 -8.09 17.21
CA LEU A 251 1.28 -7.04 17.03
C LEU A 251 1.75 -5.70 17.60
N GLY A 252 1.65 -4.66 16.77
CA GLY A 252 1.91 -3.29 17.18
C GLY A 252 1.01 -2.83 18.34
N ARG A 253 1.48 -1.85 19.13
CA ARG A 253 0.75 -1.34 20.32
C ARG A 253 -0.67 -0.87 19.99
N ARG A 254 -0.84 -0.22 18.83
CA ARG A 254 -2.15 0.25 18.34
C ARG A 254 -3.10 -0.93 18.12
N MET A 255 -2.68 -1.92 17.33
CA MET A 255 -3.47 -3.12 17.04
C MET A 255 -3.87 -3.85 18.33
N ARG A 256 -2.92 -4.09 19.25
CA ARG A 256 -3.24 -4.74 20.55
C ARG A 256 -4.30 -4.00 21.36
N ARG A 257 -4.28 -2.65 21.36
CA ARG A 257 -5.30 -1.84 22.03
C ARG A 257 -6.65 -1.89 21.31
N GLU A 258 -6.65 -1.86 19.98
CA GLU A 258 -7.88 -2.01 19.19
C GLU A 258 -8.52 -3.39 19.44
N LEU A 259 -7.75 -4.48 19.39
CA LEU A 259 -8.24 -5.83 19.67
C LEU A 259 -8.76 -5.98 21.11
N ALA A 260 -8.12 -5.33 22.10
CA ALA A 260 -8.65 -5.33 23.47
C ALA A 260 -10.03 -4.68 23.54
N LYS A 261 -10.20 -3.49 22.93
CA LYS A 261 -11.52 -2.83 22.86
C LYS A 261 -12.54 -3.67 22.09
N LEU A 262 -12.13 -4.36 21.03
CA LEU A 262 -13.00 -5.19 20.21
C LEU A 262 -13.50 -6.44 20.96
N ARG A 263 -12.71 -6.99 21.90
CA ARG A 263 -13.17 -8.06 22.78
C ARG A 263 -14.31 -7.59 23.70
N ASP A 264 -14.21 -6.36 24.20
CA ASP A 264 -15.23 -5.77 25.09
C ASP A 264 -16.47 -5.29 24.30
N ASP A 265 -16.30 -4.95 23.02
CA ASP A 265 -17.30 -4.36 22.16
C ASP A 265 -17.17 -4.90 20.72
N PRO A 266 -17.83 -6.03 20.41
CA PRO A 266 -17.74 -6.65 19.07
C PRO A 266 -18.24 -5.76 17.93
N ASP A 267 -19.10 -4.79 18.22
CA ASP A 267 -19.66 -3.84 17.25
C ASP A 267 -18.80 -2.56 17.06
N LEU A 268 -17.62 -2.50 17.71
CA LEU A 268 -16.75 -1.33 17.77
C LEU A 268 -16.50 -0.68 16.41
N TYR A 269 -16.18 -1.48 15.38
CA TYR A 269 -15.81 -0.97 14.07
C TYR A 269 -17.00 -0.45 13.27
N HIS A 270 -18.18 -1.06 13.43
CA HIS A 270 -19.39 -0.61 12.78
C HIS A 270 -19.88 0.71 13.41
N ARG A 271 -19.96 0.75 14.74
CA ARG A 271 -20.38 1.93 15.49
C ARG A 271 -19.44 3.13 15.31
N LEU A 272 -18.14 2.92 15.48
CA LEU A 272 -17.16 4.02 15.46
C LEU A 272 -16.64 4.37 14.06
N GLY A 273 -17.01 3.61 13.03
CA GLY A 273 -16.69 3.88 11.64
C GLY A 273 -17.94 4.33 10.86
N PRO A 274 -18.63 3.41 10.13
CA PRO A 274 -19.79 3.73 9.32
C PRO A 274 -20.92 4.50 10.01
N GLU A 275 -21.36 4.10 11.20
CA GLU A 275 -22.49 4.77 11.87
C GLU A 275 -22.13 6.19 12.29
N LEU A 276 -20.98 6.37 12.94
CA LEU A 276 -20.46 7.69 13.30
C LEU A 276 -20.27 8.59 12.07
N ALA A 277 -19.81 8.02 10.95
CA ALA A 277 -19.71 8.75 9.69
C ALA A 277 -21.08 9.19 9.17
N ARG A 278 -22.12 8.35 9.27
CA ARG A 278 -23.49 8.74 8.90
C ARG A 278 -24.05 9.82 9.82
N GLU A 279 -23.87 9.68 11.14
CA GLU A 279 -24.31 10.67 12.14
C GLU A 279 -23.75 12.06 11.81
N HIS A 280 -22.49 12.14 11.39
CA HIS A 280 -21.83 13.39 11.04
C HIS A 280 -21.93 13.78 9.57
N GLY A 281 -22.64 13.01 8.73
CA GLY A 281 -22.79 13.28 7.29
C GLY A 281 -21.47 13.23 6.51
N LEU A 282 -20.60 12.28 6.84
CA LEU A 282 -19.25 12.10 6.28
C LEU A 282 -19.15 10.98 5.24
N VAL A 283 -20.23 10.25 4.97
CA VAL A 283 -20.26 9.22 3.92
C VAL A 283 -20.01 9.86 2.56
N ILE A 284 -19.12 9.22 1.79
CA ILE A 284 -18.73 9.62 0.43
C ILE A 284 -19.46 8.76 -0.60
N ALA A 285 -19.41 7.44 -0.43
CA ALA A 285 -19.99 6.44 -1.32
C ALA A 285 -20.23 5.12 -0.55
N GLU A 286 -21.19 4.32 -0.99
CA GLU A 286 -21.55 3.05 -0.37
C GLU A 286 -22.20 2.11 -1.39
N ASN A 287 -21.60 0.93 -1.60
CA ASN A 287 -22.21 -0.14 -2.39
C ASN A 287 -22.65 -1.31 -1.49
N GLU A 288 -23.08 -2.42 -2.08
CA GLU A 288 -23.57 -3.59 -1.35
C GLU A 288 -22.55 -4.12 -0.32
N HIS A 289 -21.26 -4.04 -0.63
CA HIS A 289 -20.21 -4.73 0.12
C HIS A 289 -19.25 -3.83 0.89
N ALA A 290 -19.24 -2.53 0.60
CA ALA A 290 -18.28 -1.59 1.17
C ALA A 290 -18.87 -0.20 1.36
N ILE A 291 -18.22 0.59 2.22
CA ILE A 291 -18.54 1.98 2.48
C ILE A 291 -17.27 2.82 2.55
N ALA A 292 -17.29 3.99 1.90
CA ALA A 292 -16.23 4.99 1.95
C ALA A 292 -16.73 6.25 2.65
N PHE A 293 -15.92 6.81 3.56
CA PHE A 293 -16.26 8.02 4.30
C PHE A 293 -15.02 8.84 4.65
N ALA A 294 -15.21 10.14 4.88
CA ALA A 294 -14.12 11.00 5.33
C ALA A 294 -13.73 10.66 6.78
N GLY A 295 -12.45 10.39 6.99
CA GLY A 295 -11.95 9.89 8.26
C GLY A 295 -11.82 10.96 9.34
N ILE A 296 -12.09 10.57 10.59
CA ILE A 296 -12.05 11.46 11.76
C ILE A 296 -10.73 11.27 12.52
N GLY A 297 -10.02 12.37 12.78
CA GLY A 297 -8.86 12.38 13.68
C GLY A 297 -7.61 11.67 13.13
N HIS A 298 -7.53 11.45 11.81
CA HIS A 298 -6.28 11.02 11.18
C HIS A 298 -5.27 12.18 11.16
N ARG A 299 -3.99 11.86 11.37
CA ARG A 299 -2.86 12.83 11.35
C ARG A 299 -2.80 13.68 10.08
N TYR A 300 -3.39 13.18 9.02
CA TYR A 300 -3.53 13.78 7.71
C TYR A 300 -5.00 13.67 7.28
N PRO A 301 -5.53 14.59 6.46
CA PRO A 301 -6.86 14.41 5.87
C PRO A 301 -6.91 13.05 5.15
N GLY A 302 -8.00 12.31 5.29
CA GLY A 302 -8.05 10.98 4.71
C GLY A 302 -9.44 10.42 4.51
N ILE A 303 -9.48 9.32 3.76
CA ILE A 303 -10.67 8.58 3.37
C ILE A 303 -10.52 7.18 3.95
N ASP A 304 -11.50 6.76 4.73
CA ASP A 304 -11.63 5.39 5.23
C ASP A 304 -12.52 4.59 4.26
N VAL A 305 -12.06 3.42 3.82
CA VAL A 305 -12.83 2.50 2.97
C VAL A 305 -12.93 1.15 3.68
N PHE A 306 -14.13 0.80 4.11
CA PHE A 306 -14.40 -0.39 4.92
C PHE A 306 -15.16 -1.42 4.09
N THR A 307 -14.78 -2.70 4.23
CA THR A 307 -15.68 -3.80 3.93
C THR A 307 -16.83 -3.84 4.95
N LYS A 308 -18.01 -4.28 4.52
CA LYS A 308 -19.13 -4.61 5.39
C LYS A 308 -19.00 -6.01 5.98
N ALA A 309 -18.34 -6.91 5.25
CA ALA A 309 -17.93 -8.22 5.76
C ALA A 309 -16.76 -8.09 6.74
N THR A 310 -16.64 -9.06 7.66
CA THR A 310 -15.53 -9.14 8.61
C THR A 310 -14.79 -10.45 8.43
N GLY A 311 -13.49 -10.46 8.72
CA GLY A 311 -12.65 -11.66 8.56
C GLY A 311 -11.22 -11.33 8.20
N VAL A 312 -10.46 -12.37 7.85
CA VAL A 312 -9.16 -12.20 7.18
C VAL A 312 -9.39 -12.02 5.67
N PRO A 313 -8.57 -11.22 4.97
CA PRO A 313 -8.89 -10.79 3.61
C PRO A 313 -9.07 -11.93 2.58
N TRP A 314 -8.32 -13.02 2.71
CA TRP A 314 -8.38 -14.17 1.79
C TRP A 314 -9.51 -15.17 2.08
N GLU A 315 -10.32 -14.92 3.12
CA GLU A 315 -11.53 -15.69 3.44
C GLU A 315 -12.81 -14.91 3.16
N LEU A 316 -12.70 -13.63 2.79
CA LEU A 316 -13.86 -12.83 2.39
C LEU A 316 -14.38 -13.30 1.03
N GLU A 317 -15.70 -13.23 0.85
CA GLU A 317 -16.34 -13.56 -0.42
C GLU A 317 -15.76 -12.71 -1.57
N PRO A 318 -15.54 -13.29 -2.77
CA PRO A 318 -14.98 -12.55 -3.91
C PRO A 318 -15.78 -11.28 -4.26
N ALA A 319 -17.11 -11.34 -4.16
CA ALA A 319 -17.97 -10.17 -4.38
C ALA A 319 -17.70 -9.06 -3.36
N ALA A 320 -17.40 -9.41 -2.11
CA ALA A 320 -17.06 -8.44 -1.07
C ALA A 320 -15.72 -7.74 -1.35
N ILE A 321 -14.71 -8.50 -1.81
CA ILE A 321 -13.42 -7.94 -2.22
C ILE A 321 -13.59 -7.06 -3.46
N ARG A 322 -14.38 -7.48 -4.45
CA ARG A 322 -14.67 -6.68 -5.65
C ARG A 322 -15.35 -5.36 -5.28
N GLY A 323 -16.42 -5.38 -4.50
CA GLY A 323 -17.12 -4.15 -4.10
C GLY A 323 -16.24 -3.22 -3.26
N TRP A 324 -15.34 -3.77 -2.44
CA TRP A 324 -14.37 -2.96 -1.72
C TRP A 324 -13.28 -2.36 -2.62
N SER A 325 -12.77 -3.13 -3.57
CA SER A 325 -11.83 -2.67 -4.60
C SER A 325 -12.44 -1.53 -5.43
N ASP A 326 -13.70 -1.66 -5.83
CA ASP A 326 -14.44 -0.65 -6.59
C ASP A 326 -14.47 0.72 -5.85
N LEU A 327 -14.82 0.73 -4.56
CA LEU A 327 -14.80 1.97 -3.77
C LEU A 327 -13.38 2.51 -3.53
N LEU A 328 -12.42 1.63 -3.25
CA LEU A 328 -11.03 2.02 -3.04
C LEU A 328 -10.44 2.65 -4.30
N HIS A 329 -10.70 2.04 -5.46
CA HIS A 329 -10.33 2.55 -6.77
C HIS A 329 -10.93 3.93 -7.02
N ALA A 330 -12.24 4.07 -6.80
CA ALA A 330 -12.95 5.33 -7.00
C ALA A 330 -12.39 6.46 -6.11
N CYS A 331 -12.07 6.15 -4.85
CA CYS A 331 -11.49 7.10 -3.92
C CYS A 331 -10.07 7.53 -4.34
N HIS A 332 -9.27 6.64 -4.92
CA HIS A 332 -7.99 7.00 -5.52
C HIS A 332 -8.16 7.83 -6.80
N ALA A 333 -9.10 7.46 -7.67
CA ALA A 333 -9.41 8.22 -8.88
C ALA A 333 -9.88 9.65 -8.55
N ALA A 334 -10.68 9.79 -7.49
CA ALA A 334 -11.13 11.09 -6.97
C ALA A 334 -10.02 11.87 -6.25
N THR A 335 -9.07 11.18 -5.60
CA THR A 335 -7.86 11.79 -5.04
C THR A 335 -6.95 12.34 -6.14
N GLY A 336 -6.80 11.59 -7.24
CA GLY A 336 -5.99 11.95 -8.40
C GLY A 336 -4.51 11.58 -8.26
N ALA A 337 -3.88 11.26 -9.39
CA ALA A 337 -2.51 10.77 -9.45
C ALA A 337 -1.44 11.75 -8.94
N HIS A 338 -1.77 13.03 -8.77
CA HIS A 338 -0.81 14.08 -8.39
C HIS A 338 -0.87 14.47 -6.92
N VAL A 339 -1.79 13.88 -6.15
CA VAL A 339 -1.90 14.10 -4.71
C VAL A 339 -1.06 13.05 -4.00
N PRO A 340 0.01 13.45 -3.28
CA PRO A 340 0.78 12.51 -2.48
C PRO A 340 -0.11 11.85 -1.43
N CYS A 341 -0.10 10.52 -1.35
CA CYS A 341 -0.91 9.82 -0.38
C CYS A 341 -0.24 8.55 0.16
N ASN A 342 -0.63 8.18 1.38
CA ASN A 342 -0.41 6.82 1.87
C ASN A 342 -1.73 6.05 1.78
N GLU A 343 -1.67 4.77 1.44
CA GLU A 343 -2.76 3.82 1.63
C GLU A 343 -2.30 2.83 2.70
N GLU A 344 -3.04 2.70 3.79
CA GLU A 344 -2.70 1.79 4.89
C GLU A 344 -3.84 0.79 5.10
N TRP A 345 -3.54 -0.51 5.05
CA TRP A 345 -4.56 -1.52 5.29
C TRP A 345 -4.56 -1.97 6.76
N HIS A 346 -5.76 -2.24 7.25
CA HIS A 346 -6.03 -2.83 8.55
C HIS A 346 -6.95 -4.03 8.35
N HIS A 347 -6.54 -5.19 8.84
CA HIS A 347 -7.31 -6.41 8.75
C HIS A 347 -7.20 -7.24 10.03
N SER A 348 -8.06 -8.26 10.17
CA SER A 348 -8.02 -9.17 11.31
C SER A 348 -6.71 -9.96 11.32
N PRO A 349 -5.94 -10.01 12.42
CA PRO A 349 -4.81 -10.93 12.51
C PRO A 349 -5.32 -12.38 12.53
N PRO A 350 -4.75 -13.31 11.73
CA PRO A 350 -5.29 -14.67 11.58
C PRO A 350 -5.36 -15.46 12.89
N ALA A 351 -4.37 -15.30 13.77
CA ALA A 351 -4.28 -15.99 15.05
C ALA A 351 -4.93 -15.21 16.22
N SER A 352 -5.71 -14.17 15.94
CA SER A 352 -6.38 -13.37 16.98
C SER A 352 -7.60 -14.10 17.55
N ASP A 353 -7.75 -14.04 18.87
CA ASP A 353 -8.92 -14.50 19.64
C ASP A 353 -10.03 -13.44 19.74
N ALA A 354 -9.75 -12.19 19.37
CA ALA A 354 -10.77 -11.14 19.29
C ALA A 354 -11.75 -11.40 18.11
N PRO A 355 -13.00 -10.87 18.17
CA PRO A 355 -13.93 -10.95 17.06
C PRO A 355 -13.32 -10.47 15.73
N PRO A 356 -13.74 -11.03 14.58
CA PRO A 356 -13.23 -10.60 13.28
C PRO A 356 -13.58 -9.14 13.02
N SER A 357 -12.61 -8.41 12.49
CA SER A 357 -12.74 -7.02 12.07
C SER A 357 -12.96 -6.91 10.55
N PRO A 358 -13.52 -5.80 10.05
CA PRO A 358 -13.55 -5.54 8.62
C PRO A 358 -12.14 -5.33 8.07
N LEU A 359 -11.92 -5.71 6.81
CA LEU A 359 -10.81 -5.19 6.00
C LEU A 359 -11.07 -3.70 5.74
N ARG A 360 -10.07 -2.87 6.03
CA ARG A 360 -10.15 -1.42 5.90
C ARG A 360 -8.88 -0.89 5.24
N ALA A 361 -9.04 0.11 4.37
CA ALA A 361 -7.94 0.93 3.90
C ALA A 361 -8.16 2.38 4.32
N VAL A 362 -7.08 3.08 4.65
CA VAL A 362 -7.08 4.52 4.89
C VAL A 362 -6.20 5.20 3.85
N ILE A 363 -6.80 6.00 2.97
CA ILE A 363 -6.07 6.89 2.05
C ILE A 363 -5.81 8.19 2.77
N LYS A 364 -4.54 8.51 3.06
CA LYS A 364 -4.12 9.72 3.79
C LYS A 364 -3.40 10.67 2.86
N TRP A 365 -3.94 11.87 2.66
CA TRP A 365 -3.34 12.89 1.80
C TRP A 365 -2.17 13.58 2.50
N ARG A 366 -0.96 13.38 1.98
CA ARG A 366 0.31 13.87 2.54
C ARG A 366 0.62 15.27 2.04
N ILE A 367 -0.27 16.21 2.40
CA ILE A 367 -0.31 17.58 1.89
C ILE A 367 0.19 18.65 2.88
N ASN A 368 0.55 18.22 4.09
CA ASN A 368 1.15 19.02 5.15
C ASN A 368 2.31 18.26 5.77
N ASN A 369 3.32 18.99 6.26
CA ASN A 369 4.44 18.44 7.01
C ASN A 369 4.26 18.83 8.48
N PRO A 370 4.11 17.87 9.41
CA PRO A 370 4.09 18.17 10.84
C PRO A 370 5.36 18.93 11.25
N ALA A 371 5.20 19.92 12.13
CA ALA A 371 6.29 20.77 12.61
C ALA A 371 6.40 20.68 14.15
N GLY A 372 7.09 21.66 14.75
CA GLY A 372 7.39 21.64 16.20
C GLY A 372 6.16 21.60 17.10
N PHE A 373 5.02 22.14 16.67
CA PHE A 373 3.78 22.12 17.45
C PHE A 373 3.25 20.69 17.61
N GLU A 374 3.15 19.95 16.51
CA GLU A 374 2.66 18.57 16.51
C GLU A 374 3.61 17.66 17.30
N GLY A 375 4.92 17.85 17.15
CA GLY A 375 5.94 17.09 17.88
C GLY A 375 5.90 17.32 19.40
N GLY A 376 5.67 18.57 19.84
CA GLY A 376 5.68 18.92 21.26
C GLY A 376 4.37 18.62 22.01
N THR A 377 3.23 18.61 21.31
CA THR A 377 1.90 18.45 21.94
C THR A 377 1.25 17.09 21.67
N GLY A 378 1.63 16.41 20.59
CA GLY A 378 0.91 15.24 20.09
C GLY A 378 -0.44 15.55 19.43
N ILE A 379 -0.79 16.83 19.29
CA ILE A 379 -1.98 17.31 18.58
C ILE A 379 -1.59 17.65 17.15
N PHE A 380 -2.24 17.05 16.17
CA PHE A 380 -1.95 17.31 14.76
C PHE A 380 -2.79 18.46 14.22
N VAL A 381 -2.27 19.19 13.23
CA VAL A 381 -3.02 20.27 12.57
C VAL A 381 -3.22 19.96 11.10
N ASN A 382 -4.48 19.91 10.69
CA ASN A 382 -4.87 19.72 9.29
C ASN A 382 -5.37 21.04 8.67
N THR A 383 -5.19 21.16 7.36
CA THR A 383 -5.71 22.28 6.57
C THR A 383 -7.13 22.05 6.07
N ILE A 384 -7.57 20.79 6.05
CA ILE A 384 -8.87 20.35 5.52
C ILE A 384 -9.59 19.55 6.61
N ASP A 385 -10.84 19.91 6.90
CA ASP A 385 -11.70 19.17 7.82
C ASP A 385 -12.40 18.00 7.10
N PRO A 386 -12.95 17.01 7.84
CA PRO A 386 -13.57 15.83 7.25
C PRO A 386 -14.75 16.14 6.32
N TRP A 387 -15.55 17.17 6.58
CA TRP A 387 -16.66 17.54 5.69
C TRP A 387 -16.13 18.06 4.35
N THR A 388 -15.10 18.91 4.38
CA THR A 388 -14.45 19.38 3.16
C THR A 388 -13.80 18.24 2.37
N VAL A 389 -13.20 17.23 3.03
CA VAL A 389 -12.74 16.01 2.35
C VAL A 389 -13.91 15.31 1.65
N ARG A 390 -15.00 15.05 2.39
CA ARG A 390 -16.19 14.40 1.85
C ARG A 390 -16.73 15.13 0.62
N ASP A 391 -16.87 16.44 0.69
CA ASP A 391 -17.45 17.25 -0.38
C ASP A 391 -16.57 17.26 -1.63
N ARG A 392 -15.24 17.39 -1.47
CA ARG A 392 -14.28 17.33 -2.58
C ARG A 392 -14.32 15.97 -3.28
N VAL A 393 -14.26 14.89 -2.52
CA VAL A 393 -14.25 13.53 -3.07
C VAL A 393 -15.59 13.22 -3.73
N SER A 394 -16.72 13.51 -3.07
CA SER A 394 -18.05 13.27 -3.63
C SER A 394 -18.31 14.09 -4.89
N GLY A 395 -17.86 15.36 -4.92
CA GLY A 395 -17.92 16.20 -6.12
C GLY A 395 -17.14 15.58 -7.28
N ARG A 396 -15.90 15.17 -7.03
CA ARG A 396 -15.05 14.55 -8.04
C ARG A 396 -15.59 13.20 -8.52
N LEU A 397 -16.17 12.38 -7.64
CA LEU A 397 -16.80 11.11 -8.03
C LEU A 397 -17.97 11.32 -8.99
N ARG A 398 -18.80 12.35 -8.79
CA ARG A 398 -19.89 12.69 -9.73
C ARG A 398 -19.36 13.06 -11.10
N GLU A 399 -18.28 13.85 -11.17
CA GLU A 399 -17.63 14.20 -12.43
C GLU A 399 -17.07 12.96 -13.14
N LEU A 400 -16.33 12.11 -12.43
CA LEU A 400 -15.73 10.91 -12.99
C LEU A 400 -16.76 9.89 -13.48
N ARG A 401 -17.91 9.79 -12.79
CA ARG A 401 -19.05 8.99 -13.24
C ARG A 401 -19.68 9.58 -14.51
N ALA A 402 -19.86 10.90 -14.57
CA ALA A 402 -20.43 11.57 -15.73
C ALA A 402 -19.53 11.47 -16.98
N THR A 403 -18.20 11.41 -16.81
CA THR A 403 -17.25 11.23 -17.91
C THR A 403 -16.95 9.76 -18.23
N GLY A 404 -17.58 8.81 -17.53
CA GLY A 404 -17.39 7.37 -17.77
C GLY A 404 -16.06 6.80 -17.28
N VAL A 405 -15.22 7.58 -16.60
CA VAL A 405 -13.89 7.15 -16.12
C VAL A 405 -13.98 6.02 -15.10
N LEU A 406 -15.06 6.00 -14.30
CA LEU A 406 -15.28 4.94 -13.32
C LEU A 406 -15.81 3.64 -13.92
N GLY A 407 -16.22 3.62 -15.20
CA GLY A 407 -16.84 2.44 -15.83
C GLY A 407 -18.00 1.90 -15.00
N ASP A 408 -17.98 0.60 -14.73
CA ASP A 408 -19.04 -0.15 -14.01
C ASP A 408 -18.88 -0.17 -12.48
N VAL A 409 -17.96 0.64 -11.93
CA VAL A 409 -17.70 0.74 -10.49
C VAL A 409 -18.99 1.09 -9.73
N GLN A 410 -19.33 0.22 -8.78
CA GLN A 410 -20.47 0.41 -7.90
C GLN A 410 -20.11 1.39 -6.78
N LEU A 411 -20.81 2.53 -6.72
CA LEU A 411 -20.67 3.56 -5.68
C LEU A 411 -21.90 3.69 -4.83
#